data_AF-A0A397FH84-F1
#
_entry.id   AF-A0A397FH84-F1
#
_cell.length_a   1.000
_cell.length_b   1.000
_cell.length_c   1.000
_cell.angle_alpha   90.00
_cell.angle_beta   90.00
_cell.angle_gamma   90.00
#
_symmetry.space_group_name_H-M   'P 1'
#
loop_
_entity.id
_entity.type
_entity.pdbx_description
1 polymer ?
#
loop_
_entity_poly.entity_id
_entity_poly.type
_entity_poly.pdbx_seq_one_letter_code
_entity_poly.pdbx_strand_id
1 'polypeptide(L)'
;MLADQMPCNARNCFPGKVFDSNTHTTNLYGDDVEVDYRGAEVTVANFIKVLTGRHEPGTPASRRLDSDEDSNVFVFMTGHGGDGFLKFQDAEELSRHDIAQAVQEMHVKGRYNELFYMVDTCQAGSLATQLYSPNVVTIGSARTGENSYAYHTDFEVGLSLIDRFTYATLDYMQSMQGHKDKPTTLGHLFDSYDPQMLYSNPDSRTELLGRSIYEIPITDFLGSVLQIQLSRDEYPQPNDAFTTTGKHATTLYAHLYRLERPTVRTDDAAASMSSPQGIPKADPVEVAACVAGLGVVLYAVTKLPFAQSI
;
A
#
# COMPACT_ATOMS: atom_id res chain seq x y z
N MET A 1 1.75 5.47 4.07
CA MET A 1 2.08 6.81 4.61
C MET A 1 3.49 6.76 5.17
N LEU A 2 4.39 7.68 4.80
CA LEU A 2 5.81 7.62 5.18
C LEU A 2 6.39 9.01 5.42
N ALA A 3 7.25 9.18 6.43
CA ALA A 3 7.91 10.46 6.69
C ALA A 3 8.71 10.97 5.47
N ASP A 4 9.24 10.04 4.67
CA ASP A 4 9.89 10.25 3.38
C ASP A 4 11.17 11.12 3.41
N GLN A 5 11.86 11.16 4.56
CA GLN A 5 13.05 11.98 4.76
C GLN A 5 14.38 11.20 4.67
N MET A 6 14.34 9.88 4.83
CA MET A 6 15.55 9.04 4.93
C MET A 6 16.32 8.85 3.61
N PRO A 7 15.66 8.62 2.45
CA PRO A 7 16.38 8.40 1.18
C PRO A 7 17.24 9.59 0.76
N CYS A 8 16.77 10.82 1.03
CA CYS A 8 17.44 12.07 0.66
C CYS A 8 18.12 12.76 1.86
N ASN A 9 18.26 12.08 3.00
CA ASN A 9 18.89 12.65 4.18
C ASN A 9 20.37 12.92 3.91
N ALA A 10 20.90 14.08 4.31
CA ALA A 10 22.33 14.41 4.15
C ALA A 10 23.28 13.45 4.90
N ARG A 11 22.77 12.70 5.89
CA ARG A 11 23.52 11.65 6.60
C ARG A 11 23.45 10.28 5.92
N ASN A 12 22.61 10.11 4.90
CA ASN A 12 22.52 8.85 4.18
C ASN A 12 23.70 8.71 3.21
N CYS A 13 24.61 7.79 3.51
CA CYS A 13 25.76 7.45 2.67
C CYS A 13 25.37 6.87 1.30
N PHE A 14 24.10 6.46 1.13
CA PHE A 14 23.53 5.91 -0.09
C PHE A 14 22.35 6.74 -0.58
N PRO A 15 22.60 7.87 -1.28
CA PRO A 15 21.54 8.76 -1.73
C PRO A 15 20.47 8.04 -2.57
N GLY A 16 19.20 8.28 -2.22
CA GLY A 16 18.05 7.69 -2.91
C GLY A 16 17.83 6.20 -2.61
N LYS A 17 18.50 5.63 -1.62
CA LYS A 17 18.37 4.21 -1.27
C LYS A 17 17.97 3.99 0.18
N VAL A 18 17.21 2.92 0.39
CA VAL A 18 16.82 2.39 1.71
C VAL A 18 16.96 0.87 1.66
N PHE A 19 17.48 0.26 2.73
CA PHE A 19 17.77 -1.17 2.79
C PHE A 19 17.10 -1.79 4.03
N ASP A 20 16.76 -3.08 3.96
CA ASP A 20 16.27 -3.91 5.07
C ASP A 20 17.38 -4.75 5.72
N SER A 21 18.55 -4.80 5.10
CA SER A 21 19.64 -5.70 5.44
C SER A 21 21.00 -5.09 5.10
N ASN A 22 21.99 -5.51 5.89
CA ASN A 22 23.39 -5.08 5.81
C ASN A 22 24.12 -5.57 4.54
N THR A 23 23.50 -6.43 3.73
CA THR A 23 24.04 -6.83 2.42
C THR A 23 23.79 -5.77 1.36
N HIS A 24 22.90 -4.81 1.62
CA HIS A 24 22.51 -3.75 0.68
C HIS A 24 22.08 -4.28 -0.71
N THR A 25 21.53 -5.50 -0.74
CA THR A 25 21.20 -6.19 -2.00
C THR A 25 19.95 -5.60 -2.66
N THR A 26 18.94 -5.23 -1.87
CA THR A 26 17.65 -4.74 -2.36
C THR A 26 17.45 -3.30 -1.93
N ASN A 27 17.30 -2.38 -2.89
CA ASN A 27 16.84 -1.03 -2.60
C ASN A 27 15.32 -1.03 -2.44
N LEU A 28 14.83 -0.85 -1.22
CA LEU A 28 13.40 -0.77 -0.93
C LEU A 28 12.77 0.53 -1.45
N TYR A 29 13.51 1.62 -1.57
CA TYR A 29 12.99 2.90 -2.06
C TYR A 29 13.09 3.03 -3.59
N GLY A 30 13.14 1.90 -4.31
CA GLY A 30 13.19 1.86 -5.78
C GLY A 30 11.87 2.28 -6.44
N ASP A 31 11.71 1.90 -7.71
CA ASP A 31 10.55 2.30 -8.54
C ASP A 31 9.20 1.73 -8.06
N ASP A 32 9.23 0.71 -7.19
CA ASP A 32 8.05 -0.05 -6.76
C ASP A 32 7.34 0.50 -5.52
N VAL A 33 7.89 1.52 -4.84
CA VAL A 33 7.29 2.10 -3.64
C VAL A 33 6.47 3.35 -3.98
N GLU A 34 5.17 3.28 -3.69
CA GLU A 34 4.29 4.44 -3.73
C GLU A 34 4.20 5.11 -2.36
N VAL A 35 4.41 6.43 -2.34
CA VAL A 35 4.27 7.23 -1.12
C VAL A 35 3.17 8.28 -1.32
N ASP A 36 1.97 7.96 -0.86
CA ASP A 36 0.78 8.80 -1.02
C ASP A 36 0.75 10.02 -0.09
N TYR A 37 1.16 9.81 1.16
CA TYR A 37 1.23 10.82 2.21
C TYR A 37 2.68 10.90 2.71
N ARG A 38 3.29 12.08 2.54
CA ARG A 38 4.72 12.34 2.78
C ARG A 38 4.92 13.40 3.84
N GLY A 39 5.96 13.27 4.66
CA GLY A 39 6.39 14.28 5.62
C GLY A 39 5.24 14.82 6.48
N ALA A 40 4.96 16.12 6.38
CA ALA A 40 3.93 16.80 7.16
C ALA A 40 2.49 16.32 6.90
N GLU A 41 2.24 15.59 5.80
CA GLU A 41 0.93 14.99 5.53
C GLU A 41 0.70 13.69 6.32
N VAL A 42 1.74 13.15 6.97
CA VAL A 42 1.66 11.97 7.84
C VAL A 42 1.13 12.37 9.21
N THR A 43 -0.18 12.52 9.30
CA THR A 43 -0.91 12.93 10.51
C THR A 43 -1.93 11.87 10.91
N VAL A 44 -2.30 11.87 12.19
CA VAL A 44 -3.37 11.00 12.70
C VAL A 44 -4.67 11.28 11.95
N ALA A 45 -4.97 12.56 11.69
CA ALA A 45 -6.18 12.97 10.98
C ALA A 45 -6.26 12.36 9.57
N ASN A 46 -5.15 12.36 8.81
CA ASN A 46 -5.15 11.77 7.47
C ASN A 46 -5.25 10.24 7.52
N PHE A 47 -4.59 9.58 8.48
CA PHE A 47 -4.73 8.14 8.68
C PHE A 47 -6.19 7.74 8.93
N ILE A 48 -6.87 8.42 9.86
CA ILE A 48 -8.28 8.17 10.17
C ILE A 48 -9.19 8.48 8.97
N LYS A 49 -8.91 9.55 8.20
CA LYS A 49 -9.67 9.88 6.99
C LYS A 49 -9.59 8.78 5.93
N VAL A 50 -8.41 8.20 5.72
CA VAL A 50 -8.21 7.08 4.79
C VAL A 50 -9.07 5.89 5.19
N LEU A 51 -8.99 5.46 6.45
CA LEU A 51 -9.79 4.34 6.96
C LEU A 51 -11.30 4.60 6.82
N THR A 52 -11.75 5.78 7.24
CA THR A 52 -13.19 6.11 7.31
C THR A 52 -13.80 6.58 5.98
N GLY A 53 -12.98 6.76 4.93
CA GLY A 53 -13.40 7.27 3.63
C GLY A 53 -13.87 8.73 3.64
N ARG A 54 -13.47 9.53 4.63
CA ARG A 54 -13.88 10.94 4.78
C ARG A 54 -12.98 11.86 3.97
N HIS A 55 -13.04 11.71 2.66
CA HIS A 55 -12.23 12.46 1.70
C HIS A 55 -12.98 13.65 1.13
N GLU A 56 -12.27 14.75 0.89
CA GLU A 56 -12.81 15.91 0.17
C GLU A 56 -13.10 15.54 -1.30
N PRO A 57 -14.10 16.17 -1.94
CA PRO A 57 -14.34 16.00 -3.37
C PRO A 57 -13.07 16.26 -4.19
N GLY A 58 -12.73 15.32 -5.08
CA GLY A 58 -11.54 15.41 -5.93
C GLY A 58 -10.25 14.84 -5.33
N THR A 59 -10.27 14.26 -4.13
CA THR A 59 -9.11 13.54 -3.57
C THR A 59 -8.64 12.44 -4.55
N PRO A 60 -7.35 12.27 -4.88
CA PRO A 60 -6.90 11.21 -5.80
C PRO A 60 -7.17 9.79 -5.27
N ALA A 61 -7.37 8.80 -6.15
CA ALA A 61 -7.62 7.41 -5.77
C ALA A 61 -6.48 6.80 -4.92
N SER A 62 -5.22 7.11 -5.25
CA SER A 62 -4.06 6.62 -4.48
C SER A 62 -4.06 7.09 -3.02
N ARG A 63 -4.76 8.20 -2.72
CA ARG A 63 -4.89 8.77 -1.38
C ARG A 63 -6.12 8.27 -0.62
N ARG A 64 -6.85 7.29 -1.15
CA ARG A 64 -8.08 6.74 -0.57
C ARG A 64 -7.92 5.25 -0.31
N LEU A 65 -8.77 4.73 0.57
CA LEU A 65 -9.01 3.30 0.68
C LEU A 65 -10.38 3.01 0.06
N ASP A 66 -10.42 2.70 -1.23
CA ASP A 66 -11.69 2.41 -1.94
C ASP A 66 -12.14 0.96 -1.70
N SER A 67 -12.35 0.60 -0.43
CA SER A 67 -12.81 -0.72 0.04
C SER A 67 -14.30 -0.73 0.39
N ASP A 68 -14.89 -1.93 0.32
CA ASP A 68 -16.30 -2.23 0.56
C ASP A 68 -16.45 -3.48 1.45
N GLU A 69 -17.69 -3.96 1.60
CA GLU A 69 -18.05 -5.12 2.42
C GLU A 69 -17.46 -6.45 1.95
N ASP A 70 -16.95 -6.53 0.72
CA ASP A 70 -16.30 -7.71 0.14
C ASP A 70 -14.76 -7.61 0.18
N SER A 71 -14.23 -6.47 0.63
CA SER A 71 -12.79 -6.18 0.61
C SER A 71 -12.09 -6.63 1.90
N ASN A 72 -11.01 -7.42 1.78
CA ASN A 72 -10.11 -7.66 2.90
C ASN A 72 -9.11 -6.50 3.05
N VAL A 73 -8.99 -5.94 4.25
CA VAL A 73 -8.13 -4.77 4.49
C VAL A 73 -6.96 -5.15 5.39
N PHE A 74 -5.73 -4.92 4.92
CA PHE A 74 -4.53 -5.05 5.73
C PHE A 74 -4.00 -3.67 6.14
N VAL A 75 -3.83 -3.46 7.45
CA VAL A 75 -3.26 -2.24 8.01
C VAL A 75 -1.99 -2.62 8.78
N PHE A 76 -0.84 -2.21 8.24
CA PHE A 76 0.45 -2.33 8.90
C PHE A 76 0.90 -0.98 9.45
N MET A 77 1.33 -0.95 10.70
CA MET A 77 1.90 0.23 11.34
C MET A 77 3.21 -0.12 12.04
N THR A 78 4.23 0.70 11.84
CA THR A 78 5.51 0.59 12.54
C THR A 78 5.96 1.97 13.02
N GLY A 79 6.58 2.01 14.19
CA GLY A 79 7.12 3.23 14.77
C GLY A 79 7.30 3.13 16.28
N HIS A 80 7.48 4.28 16.94
CA HIS A 80 7.54 4.34 18.40
C HIS A 80 6.15 4.47 19.02
N GLY A 81 5.98 3.90 20.21
CA GLY A 81 4.71 3.80 20.89
C GLY A 81 4.87 3.41 22.35
N GLY A 82 3.75 3.16 22.99
CA GLY A 82 3.67 2.74 24.39
C GLY A 82 2.29 2.21 24.72
N ASP A 83 1.94 2.19 26.01
CA ASP A 83 0.66 1.66 26.49
C ASP A 83 -0.53 2.45 25.91
N GLY A 84 -1.17 1.88 24.88
CA GLY A 84 -2.37 2.37 24.24
C GLY A 84 -2.15 3.48 23.22
N PHE A 85 -0.93 3.73 22.74
CA PHE A 85 -0.67 4.74 21.70
C PHE A 85 0.52 4.44 20.79
N LEU A 86 0.49 5.01 19.57
CA LEU A 86 1.58 5.02 18.59
C LEU A 86 1.84 6.46 18.14
N LYS A 87 3.12 6.86 18.08
CA LYS A 87 3.51 8.23 17.72
C LYS A 87 3.54 8.45 16.20
N PHE A 88 2.99 9.58 15.79
CA PHE A 88 3.09 10.11 14.43
C PHE A 88 4.04 11.31 14.42
N GLN A 89 5.17 11.18 13.70
CA GLN A 89 6.16 12.24 13.51
C GLN A 89 6.68 12.88 14.82
N ASP A 90 6.67 12.15 15.94
CA ASP A 90 6.99 12.64 17.30
C ASP A 90 6.17 13.88 17.75
N ALA A 91 5.06 14.19 17.07
CA ALA A 91 4.24 15.37 17.32
C ALA A 91 2.81 15.02 17.76
N GLU A 92 2.26 13.95 17.19
CA GLU A 92 0.92 13.46 17.48
C GLU A 92 0.97 12.02 17.98
N GLU A 93 -0.09 11.60 18.68
CA GLU A 93 -0.25 10.22 19.15
C GLU A 93 -1.59 9.69 18.65
N LEU A 94 -1.56 8.53 18.00
CA LEU A 94 -2.75 7.75 17.66
C LEU A 94 -3.05 6.83 18.84
N SER A 95 -4.19 7.02 19.49
CA SER A 95 -4.57 6.18 20.64
C SER A 95 -5.32 4.92 20.21
N ARG A 96 -5.33 3.91 21.09
CA ARG A 96 -6.18 2.71 20.97
C ARG A 96 -7.68 3.04 20.82
N HIS A 97 -8.12 4.17 21.39
CA HIS A 97 -9.51 4.62 21.26
C HIS A 97 -9.79 5.15 19.86
N ASP A 98 -8.87 5.90 19.27
CA ASP A 98 -9.00 6.42 17.90
C ASP A 98 -9.08 5.29 16.88
N ILE A 99 -8.22 4.28 17.04
CA ILE A 99 -8.23 3.07 16.21
C ILE A 99 -9.56 2.34 16.35
N ALA A 100 -10.03 2.12 17.59
CA ALA A 100 -11.30 1.44 17.83
C ALA A 100 -12.49 2.16 17.20
N GLN A 101 -12.53 3.50 17.30
CA GLN A 101 -13.60 4.28 16.68
C GLN A 101 -13.51 4.29 15.15
N ALA A 102 -12.31 4.37 14.58
CA ALA A 102 -12.13 4.31 13.13
C ALA A 102 -12.56 2.97 12.55
N VAL A 103 -12.12 1.85 13.16
CA VAL A 103 -12.52 0.50 12.73
C VAL A 103 -14.02 0.30 12.91
N GLN A 104 -14.62 0.80 13.98
CA GLN A 104 -16.08 0.77 14.15
C GLN A 104 -16.81 1.54 13.05
N GLU A 105 -16.31 2.71 12.67
CA GLU A 105 -16.89 3.47 11.58
C GLU A 105 -16.75 2.75 10.23
N MET A 106 -15.60 2.11 9.98
CA MET A 106 -15.42 1.26 8.81
C MET A 106 -16.44 0.13 8.77
N HIS A 107 -16.67 -0.53 9.92
CA HIS A 107 -17.65 -1.61 10.03
C HIS A 107 -19.08 -1.14 9.73
N VAL A 108 -19.52 -0.04 10.37
CA VAL A 108 -20.87 0.51 10.16
C VAL A 108 -21.08 0.97 8.72
N LYS A 109 -20.03 1.41 8.04
CA LYS A 109 -20.06 1.82 6.64
C LYS A 109 -19.86 0.68 5.64
N GLY A 110 -19.66 -0.56 6.09
CA GLY A 110 -19.38 -1.71 5.22
C GLY A 110 -18.11 -1.49 4.40
N ARG A 111 -16.99 -1.11 5.03
CA ARG A 111 -15.72 -0.83 4.32
C ARG A 111 -14.71 -1.98 4.39
N TYR A 112 -15.09 -3.11 4.98
CA TYR A 112 -14.27 -4.32 4.95
C TYR A 112 -15.14 -5.57 5.17
N ASN A 113 -14.70 -6.68 4.57
CA ASN A 113 -15.13 -8.05 4.88
C ASN A 113 -14.41 -8.55 6.14
N GLU A 114 -13.08 -8.63 6.06
CA GLU A 114 -12.17 -8.91 7.19
C GLU A 114 -11.05 -7.84 7.24
N LEU A 115 -10.62 -7.47 8.45
CA LEU A 115 -9.55 -6.49 8.67
C LEU A 115 -8.41 -7.11 9.48
N PHE A 116 -7.20 -7.06 8.93
CA PHE A 116 -5.98 -7.48 9.62
C PHE A 116 -5.15 -6.27 10.04
N TYR A 117 -5.05 -6.05 11.36
CA TYR A 117 -4.28 -4.96 11.96
C TYR A 117 -2.97 -5.48 12.57
N MET A 118 -1.85 -5.23 11.90
CA MET A 118 -0.51 -5.62 12.34
C MET A 118 0.27 -4.39 12.80
N VAL A 119 0.84 -4.45 13.99
CA VAL A 119 1.58 -3.30 14.56
C VAL A 119 2.93 -3.71 15.13
N ASP A 120 3.97 -3.01 14.70
CA ASP A 120 5.32 -3.13 15.25
C ASP A 120 5.69 -1.89 16.07
N THR A 121 5.57 -1.99 17.40
CA THR A 121 5.96 -0.93 18.33
C THR A 121 6.11 -1.47 19.76
N CYS A 122 6.72 -0.69 20.66
CA CYS A 122 6.73 -1.03 22.08
C CYS A 122 5.29 -1.12 22.60
N GLN A 123 4.99 -2.21 23.31
CA GLN A 123 3.65 -2.47 23.87
C GLN A 123 2.53 -2.53 22.81
N ALA A 124 2.83 -2.95 21.58
CA ALA A 124 1.88 -3.01 20.47
C ALA A 124 0.55 -3.73 20.81
N GLY A 125 0.56 -4.77 21.63
CA GLY A 125 -0.66 -5.48 22.06
C GLY A 125 -1.70 -4.57 22.73
N SER A 126 -1.24 -3.53 23.43
CA SER A 126 -2.11 -2.55 24.10
C SER A 126 -3.01 -1.76 23.13
N LEU A 127 -2.56 -1.54 21.89
CA LEU A 127 -3.29 -0.78 20.87
C LEU A 127 -4.58 -1.46 20.44
N ALA A 128 -4.58 -2.80 20.45
CA ALA A 128 -5.74 -3.57 20.03
C ALA A 128 -6.78 -3.72 21.15
N THR A 129 -6.46 -3.45 22.43
CA THR A 129 -7.31 -3.78 23.59
C THR A 129 -8.71 -3.18 23.56
N GLN A 130 -8.90 -2.06 22.87
CA GLN A 130 -10.19 -1.37 22.78
C GLN A 130 -10.98 -1.73 21.51
N LEU A 131 -10.45 -2.56 20.61
CA LEU A 131 -11.18 -3.02 19.43
C LEU A 131 -12.33 -3.95 19.82
N TYR A 132 -13.49 -3.72 19.21
CA TYR A 132 -14.73 -4.47 19.46
C TYR A 132 -15.55 -4.76 18.18
N SER A 133 -15.13 -4.23 17.03
CA SER A 133 -15.80 -4.48 15.76
C SER A 133 -15.53 -5.91 15.29
N PRO A 134 -16.51 -6.58 14.66
CA PRO A 134 -16.35 -7.96 14.22
C PRO A 134 -15.45 -8.06 12.98
N ASN A 135 -15.02 -9.28 12.68
CA ASN A 135 -14.17 -9.66 11.55
C ASN A 135 -12.83 -8.93 11.54
N VAL A 136 -12.28 -8.69 12.73
CA VAL A 136 -10.97 -8.06 12.91
C VAL A 136 -10.00 -9.08 13.51
N VAL A 137 -8.79 -9.15 12.96
CA VAL A 137 -7.67 -9.88 13.56
C VAL A 137 -6.53 -8.92 13.80
N THR A 138 -5.86 -9.06 14.94
CA THR A 138 -4.73 -8.20 15.26
C THR A 138 -3.52 -8.98 15.71
N ILE A 139 -2.34 -8.43 15.46
CA ILE A 139 -1.10 -8.86 16.08
C ILE A 139 -0.18 -7.67 16.33
N GLY A 140 0.33 -7.59 17.56
CA GLY A 140 1.34 -6.63 17.99
C GLY A 140 2.68 -7.30 18.20
N SER A 141 3.78 -6.60 17.94
CA SER A 141 5.14 -7.13 18.12
C SER A 141 5.56 -7.38 19.57
N ALA A 142 4.88 -6.79 20.55
CA ALA A 142 5.17 -6.92 21.98
C ALA A 142 3.91 -6.80 22.83
N ARG A 143 3.84 -7.55 23.94
CA ARG A 143 2.80 -7.43 24.97
C ARG A 143 2.86 -6.10 25.71
N THR A 144 1.77 -5.72 26.35
CA THR A 144 1.76 -4.58 27.30
C THR A 144 2.83 -4.77 28.37
N GLY A 145 3.64 -3.74 28.61
CA GLY A 145 4.79 -3.76 29.51
C GLY A 145 6.12 -4.24 28.88
N GLU A 146 6.13 -4.66 27.61
CA GLU A 146 7.34 -5.07 26.87
C GLU A 146 7.73 -4.08 25.77
N ASN A 147 9.04 -4.00 25.48
CA ASN A 147 9.55 -3.24 24.34
C ASN A 147 9.55 -4.10 23.07
N SER A 148 9.51 -3.46 21.90
CA SER A 148 9.96 -4.06 20.64
C SER A 148 11.38 -3.61 20.34
N TYR A 149 12.10 -4.35 19.50
CA TYR A 149 13.53 -4.14 19.29
C TYR A 149 13.90 -4.11 17.81
N ALA A 150 14.83 -3.20 17.50
CA ALA A 150 15.45 -3.12 16.19
C ALA A 150 16.38 -4.32 15.91
N TYR A 151 16.65 -4.54 14.64
CA TYR A 151 17.50 -5.60 14.09
C TYR A 151 18.40 -5.06 12.98
N HIS A 152 19.35 -5.89 12.53
CA HIS A 152 20.31 -5.56 11.46
C HIS A 152 20.91 -4.14 11.58
N THR A 153 21.68 -3.91 12.64
CA THR A 153 22.50 -2.68 12.74
C THR A 153 23.53 -2.66 11.64
N ASP A 154 23.48 -1.62 10.81
CA ASP A 154 24.44 -1.37 9.76
C ASP A 154 25.41 -0.25 10.19
N PHE A 155 26.71 -0.54 10.17
CA PHE A 155 27.73 0.39 10.63
C PHE A 155 28.10 1.45 9.57
N GLU A 156 27.80 1.21 8.29
CA GLU A 156 28.03 2.17 7.21
C GLU A 156 26.92 3.22 7.16
N VAL A 157 25.68 2.79 7.39
CA VAL A 157 24.52 3.68 7.57
C VAL A 157 24.52 4.30 8.99
N GLY A 158 25.02 3.57 9.98
CA GLY A 158 25.09 4.00 11.38
C GLY A 158 23.77 3.86 12.15
N LEU A 159 22.82 3.08 11.63
CA LEU A 159 21.48 2.84 12.19
C LEU A 159 21.07 1.37 12.02
N SER A 160 20.04 0.96 12.76
CA SER A 160 19.35 -0.29 12.48
C SER A 160 18.40 -0.14 11.29
N LEU A 161 18.35 -1.16 10.44
CA LEU A 161 17.66 -1.11 9.15
C LEU A 161 16.22 -1.60 9.20
N ILE A 162 15.90 -2.49 10.15
CA ILE A 162 14.58 -3.14 10.26
C ILE A 162 14.32 -3.52 11.72
N ASP A 163 13.06 -3.63 12.12
CA ASP A 163 12.68 -4.17 13.43
C ASP A 163 12.60 -5.70 13.44
N ARG A 164 12.84 -6.33 14.59
CA ARG A 164 12.90 -7.81 14.69
C ARG A 164 11.59 -8.48 14.28
N PHE A 165 10.46 -7.91 14.68
CA PHE A 165 9.14 -8.45 14.34
C PHE A 165 8.82 -8.27 12.86
N THR A 166 9.11 -7.09 12.31
CA THR A 166 9.01 -6.85 10.87
C THR A 166 9.93 -7.78 10.08
N TYR A 167 11.17 -8.00 10.52
CA TYR A 167 12.10 -8.95 9.92
C TYR A 167 11.58 -10.38 9.97
N ALA A 168 11.09 -10.85 11.13
CA ALA A 168 10.51 -12.19 11.27
C ALA A 168 9.36 -12.42 10.28
N THR A 169 8.49 -11.41 10.15
CA THR A 169 7.37 -11.44 9.21
C THR A 169 7.86 -11.55 7.78
N LEU A 170 8.84 -10.73 7.39
CA LEU A 170 9.41 -10.76 6.04
C LEU A 170 10.13 -12.08 5.75
N ASP A 171 10.95 -12.57 6.67
CA ASP A 171 11.69 -13.83 6.55
C ASP A 171 10.73 -15.02 6.35
N TYR A 172 9.64 -15.06 7.14
CA TYR A 172 8.58 -16.04 6.96
C TYR A 172 7.97 -15.96 5.55
N MET A 173 7.56 -14.76 5.10
CA MET A 173 6.95 -14.58 3.77
C MET A 173 7.91 -14.95 2.63
N GLN A 174 9.20 -14.65 2.76
CA GLN A 174 10.21 -15.01 1.77
C GLN A 174 10.46 -16.52 1.73
N SER A 175 10.47 -17.19 2.89
CA SER A 175 10.59 -18.65 2.97
C SER A 175 9.46 -19.40 2.24
N MET A 176 8.29 -18.75 2.10
CA MET A 176 7.12 -19.28 1.43
C MET A 176 7.18 -19.23 -0.09
N GLN A 177 7.99 -18.35 -0.69
CA GLN A 177 8.06 -18.20 -2.16
C GLN A 177 8.50 -19.50 -2.88
N GLY A 178 9.22 -20.39 -2.18
CA GLY A 178 9.63 -21.71 -2.69
C GLY A 178 8.63 -22.86 -2.44
N HIS A 179 7.54 -22.63 -1.71
CA HIS A 179 6.64 -23.67 -1.21
C HIS A 179 5.16 -23.42 -1.58
N LYS A 180 4.90 -23.19 -2.87
CA LYS A 180 3.57 -22.83 -3.41
C LYS A 180 2.47 -23.86 -3.12
N ASP A 181 2.84 -25.11 -2.84
CA ASP A 181 1.89 -26.22 -2.65
C ASP A 181 1.41 -26.38 -1.20
N LYS A 182 1.96 -25.61 -0.25
CA LYS A 182 1.56 -25.68 1.16
C LYS A 182 0.53 -24.59 1.47
N PRO A 183 -0.71 -24.95 1.86
CA PRO A 183 -1.67 -23.97 2.32
C PRO A 183 -1.11 -23.29 3.58
N THR A 184 -0.86 -21.98 3.49
CA THR A 184 -0.40 -21.17 4.62
C THR A 184 -1.45 -20.16 5.00
N THR A 185 -1.61 -20.01 6.31
CA THR A 185 -2.71 -19.29 6.91
C THR A 185 -2.17 -18.33 7.96
N LEU A 186 -2.98 -17.37 8.38
CA LEU A 186 -2.58 -16.43 9.43
C LEU A 186 -2.13 -17.15 10.71
N GLY A 187 -2.73 -18.29 11.03
CA GLY A 187 -2.28 -19.14 12.13
C GLY A 187 -0.84 -19.62 11.98
N HIS A 188 -0.45 -20.09 10.79
CA HIS A 188 0.93 -20.51 10.53
C HIS A 188 1.94 -19.35 10.58
N LEU A 189 1.53 -18.14 10.16
CA LEU A 189 2.35 -16.93 10.35
C LEU A 189 2.52 -16.63 11.84
N PHE A 190 1.43 -16.65 12.62
CA PHE A 190 1.47 -16.30 14.04
C PHE A 190 2.31 -17.32 14.83
N ASP A 191 2.23 -18.60 14.48
CA ASP A 191 3.03 -19.67 15.07
C ASP A 191 4.51 -19.60 14.68
N SER A 192 4.87 -18.86 13.62
CA SER A 192 6.26 -18.73 13.18
C SER A 192 7.10 -17.80 14.04
N TYR A 193 6.46 -16.92 14.83
CA TYR A 193 7.17 -15.95 15.65
C TYR A 193 7.86 -16.63 16.84
N ASP A 194 9.18 -16.48 16.91
CA ASP A 194 10.00 -16.97 18.01
C ASP A 194 10.34 -15.83 19.00
N PRO A 195 9.83 -15.85 20.26
CA PRO A 195 10.14 -14.84 21.26
C PRO A 195 11.63 -14.69 21.57
N GLN A 196 12.44 -15.75 21.39
CA GLN A 196 13.89 -15.67 21.58
C GLN A 196 14.55 -14.84 20.47
N MET A 197 14.07 -14.96 19.23
CA MET A 197 14.54 -14.13 18.14
C MET A 197 14.03 -12.70 18.29
N LEU A 198 12.79 -12.51 18.73
CA LEU A 198 12.16 -11.19 18.83
C LEU A 198 12.62 -10.35 20.02
N TYR A 199 13.07 -10.99 21.11
CA TYR A 199 13.28 -10.35 22.42
C TYR A 199 12.01 -9.72 23.01
N SER A 200 10.85 -10.12 22.49
CA SER A 200 9.52 -9.71 22.93
C SER A 200 8.55 -10.86 22.67
N ASN A 201 7.36 -10.80 23.29
CA ASN A 201 6.29 -11.73 23.02
C ASN A 201 5.23 -11.04 22.15
N PRO A 202 4.99 -11.51 20.92
CA PRO A 202 3.86 -11.04 20.14
C PRO A 202 2.53 -11.26 20.86
N ASP A 203 1.60 -10.34 20.64
CA ASP A 203 0.29 -10.35 21.28
C ASP A 203 -0.80 -10.21 20.22
N SER A 204 -1.62 -11.24 20.07
CA SER A 204 -2.66 -11.30 19.03
C SER A 204 -4.05 -11.35 19.64
N ARG A 205 -5.01 -10.72 18.96
CA ARG A 205 -6.45 -10.82 19.25
C ARG A 205 -7.14 -11.41 18.05
N THR A 206 -7.79 -12.54 18.28
CA THR A 206 -8.42 -13.37 17.23
C THR A 206 -9.89 -13.64 17.54
N GLU A 207 -10.35 -13.32 18.74
CA GLU A 207 -11.72 -13.52 19.21
C GLU A 207 -12.75 -12.63 18.48
N LEU A 208 -12.29 -11.58 17.80
CA LEU A 208 -13.14 -10.73 16.96
C LEU A 208 -13.35 -11.35 15.57
N LEU A 209 -12.57 -12.36 15.19
CA LEU A 209 -12.83 -13.16 13.99
C LEU A 209 -13.98 -14.13 14.25
N GLY A 210 -14.92 -14.19 13.31
CA GLY A 210 -15.99 -15.20 13.33
C GLY A 210 -15.51 -16.62 12.97
N ARG A 211 -14.22 -16.79 12.62
CA ARG A 211 -13.61 -18.06 12.18
C ARG A 211 -12.16 -18.20 12.65
N SER A 212 -11.61 -19.40 12.52
CA SER A 212 -10.25 -19.71 12.97
C SER A 212 -9.19 -19.08 12.07
N ILE A 213 -8.12 -18.51 12.65
CA ILE A 213 -6.95 -18.00 11.89
C ILE A 213 -6.24 -19.09 11.07
N TYR A 214 -6.48 -20.37 11.39
CA TYR A 214 -5.96 -21.50 10.63
C TYR A 214 -6.76 -21.81 9.36
N GLU A 215 -7.89 -21.13 9.14
CA GLU A 215 -8.72 -21.24 7.94
C GLU A 215 -8.56 -20.05 7.00
N ILE A 216 -7.80 -19.02 7.41
CA ILE A 216 -7.62 -17.77 6.67
C ILE A 216 -6.29 -17.82 5.93
N PRO A 217 -6.26 -18.01 4.60
CA PRO A 217 -5.03 -17.92 3.82
C PRO A 217 -4.34 -16.58 4.02
N ILE A 218 -3.00 -16.58 4.11
CA ILE A 218 -2.24 -15.33 4.19
C ILE A 218 -2.47 -14.46 2.95
N THR A 219 -2.67 -15.11 1.80
CA THR A 219 -2.96 -14.48 0.51
C THR A 219 -4.27 -13.69 0.51
N ASP A 220 -5.19 -13.93 1.45
CA ASP A 220 -6.42 -13.15 1.58
C ASP A 220 -6.13 -11.69 1.98
N PHE A 221 -4.98 -11.42 2.62
CA PHE A 221 -4.56 -10.09 3.04
C PHE A 221 -3.30 -9.58 2.32
N LEU A 222 -2.37 -10.48 1.99
CA LEU A 222 -1.04 -10.12 1.47
C LEU A 222 -0.79 -10.61 0.03
N GLY A 223 -1.81 -11.21 -0.59
CA GLY A 223 -1.78 -11.62 -1.99
C GLY A 223 -2.67 -10.73 -2.85
N SER A 224 -2.40 -10.69 -4.16
CA SER A 224 -3.30 -10.10 -5.14
C SER A 224 -4.33 -11.14 -5.61
N VAL A 225 -5.25 -11.55 -4.72
CA VAL A 225 -6.31 -12.50 -5.07
C VAL A 225 -7.57 -11.75 -5.50
N LEU A 226 -7.91 -11.82 -6.79
CA LEU A 226 -9.17 -11.28 -7.30
C LEU A 226 -10.30 -12.29 -7.07
N GLN A 227 -11.20 -12.01 -6.14
CA GLN A 227 -12.43 -12.79 -5.98
C GLN A 227 -13.47 -12.28 -7.00
N ILE A 228 -13.81 -13.11 -7.98
CA ILE A 228 -14.82 -12.79 -8.99
C ILE A 228 -16.17 -13.31 -8.51
N GLN A 229 -17.01 -12.42 -7.97
CA GLN A 229 -18.43 -12.72 -7.78
C GLN A 229 -19.17 -12.55 -9.11
N LEU A 230 -19.65 -13.67 -9.67
CA LEU A 230 -20.52 -13.63 -10.85
C LEU A 230 -21.93 -13.23 -10.41
N SER A 231 -22.31 -11.98 -10.64
CA SER A 231 -23.73 -11.62 -10.54
C SER A 231 -24.52 -12.42 -11.58
N ARG A 232 -25.61 -13.04 -11.14
CA ARG A 232 -26.60 -13.69 -12.01
C ARG A 232 -27.65 -12.72 -12.52
N ASP A 233 -27.55 -11.43 -12.15
CA ASP A 233 -28.40 -10.41 -12.73
C ASP A 233 -28.06 -10.31 -14.21
N GLU A 234 -29.06 -10.54 -15.06
CA GLU A 234 -28.95 -10.26 -16.48
C GLU A 234 -28.60 -8.77 -16.62
N TYR A 235 -27.37 -8.49 -17.04
CA TYR A 235 -27.00 -7.17 -17.50
C TYR A 235 -28.02 -6.81 -18.58
N PRO A 236 -28.85 -5.76 -18.43
CA PRO A 236 -29.88 -5.45 -19.40
C PRO A 236 -29.20 -5.16 -20.74
N GLN A 237 -29.19 -6.17 -21.61
CA GLN A 237 -28.69 -6.03 -22.96
C GLN A 237 -29.72 -5.16 -23.68
N PRO A 238 -29.31 -4.13 -24.44
CA PRO A 238 -30.23 -3.25 -25.17
C PRO A 238 -31.13 -3.93 -26.22
N ASN A 239 -31.15 -5.26 -26.29
CA ASN A 239 -31.81 -6.05 -27.32
C ASN A 239 -32.99 -6.90 -26.82
N ASP A 240 -33.40 -6.78 -25.55
CA ASP A 240 -34.70 -7.31 -25.13
C ASP A 240 -35.81 -6.43 -25.70
N ALA A 241 -36.24 -6.82 -26.91
CA ALA A 241 -37.43 -6.42 -27.63
C ALA A 241 -38.00 -5.04 -27.24
N PHE A 242 -37.59 -4.04 -28.01
CA PHE A 242 -38.32 -2.78 -28.15
C PHE A 242 -39.74 -3.07 -28.68
N THR A 243 -40.64 -3.49 -27.80
CA THR A 243 -42.07 -3.52 -28.08
C THR A 243 -42.55 -2.08 -27.97
N THR A 244 -42.66 -1.44 -29.13
CA THR A 244 -43.22 -0.12 -29.34
C THR A 244 -44.70 -0.09 -28.93
N THR A 245 -44.98 -0.02 -27.64
CA THR A 245 -46.29 0.44 -27.14
C THR A 245 -46.14 1.17 -25.80
N GLY A 246 -45.78 2.46 -25.86
CA GLY A 246 -45.90 3.37 -24.71
C GLY A 246 -44.92 4.53 -24.72
N LYS A 247 -45.42 5.76 -24.79
CA LYS A 247 -44.64 7.02 -24.90
C LYS A 247 -43.87 7.46 -23.62
N HIS A 248 -43.33 6.54 -22.80
CA HIS A 248 -42.78 6.94 -21.49
C HIS A 248 -41.47 6.28 -21.01
N ALA A 249 -40.68 5.61 -21.86
CA ALA A 249 -39.50 4.87 -21.41
C ALA A 249 -38.13 5.43 -21.87
N THR A 250 -37.95 6.76 -21.95
CA THR A 250 -36.67 7.38 -22.36
C THR A 250 -35.95 8.20 -21.28
N THR A 251 -36.41 8.20 -20.03
CA THR A 251 -35.91 9.16 -19.01
C THR A 251 -35.06 8.56 -17.90
N LEU A 252 -34.88 7.23 -17.82
CA LEU A 252 -34.28 6.59 -16.64
C LEU A 252 -32.78 6.27 -16.72
N TYR A 253 -32.12 6.37 -17.88
CA TYR A 253 -30.70 5.98 -18.01
C TYR A 253 -29.83 6.93 -18.85
N ALA A 254 -30.37 8.07 -19.30
CA ALA A 254 -29.64 9.01 -20.16
C ALA A 254 -28.46 9.74 -19.45
N HIS A 255 -28.38 9.66 -18.12
CA HIS A 255 -27.38 10.36 -17.31
C HIS A 255 -26.13 9.52 -17.02
N LEU A 256 -26.11 8.21 -17.32
CA LEU A 256 -24.99 7.34 -16.94
C LEU A 256 -23.87 7.24 -18.00
N TYR A 257 -24.13 7.64 -19.26
CA TYR A 257 -23.11 7.60 -20.31
C TYR A 257 -23.24 8.79 -21.26
N ARG A 258 -22.81 9.98 -20.80
CA ARG A 258 -22.47 11.08 -21.71
C ARG A 258 -20.96 11.17 -21.84
N LEU A 259 -20.37 10.28 -22.61
CA LEU A 259 -19.01 10.47 -23.12
C LEU A 259 -19.08 11.57 -24.18
N GLU A 260 -18.87 12.82 -23.77
CA GLU A 260 -18.68 13.92 -24.71
C GLU A 260 -17.36 13.70 -25.46
N ARG A 261 -17.45 13.45 -26.77
CA ARG A 261 -16.28 13.46 -27.63
C ARG A 261 -15.70 14.88 -27.65
N PRO A 262 -14.37 15.07 -27.57
CA PRO A 262 -13.78 16.39 -27.71
C PRO A 262 -14.18 16.98 -29.06
N THR A 263 -14.83 18.14 -29.06
CA THR A 263 -15.13 18.88 -30.28
C THR A 263 -13.86 19.59 -30.74
N VAL A 264 -13.37 19.23 -31.91
CA VAL A 264 -12.32 20.00 -32.60
C VAL A 264 -12.94 21.33 -33.01
N ARG A 265 -12.46 22.42 -32.43
CA ARG A 265 -12.90 23.78 -32.76
C ARG A 265 -12.28 24.17 -34.10
N THR A 266 -13.06 24.08 -35.17
CA THR A 266 -12.71 24.55 -36.51
C THR A 266 -13.08 26.02 -36.66
N ASP A 267 -12.42 26.91 -35.94
CA ASP A 267 -12.48 28.36 -36.18
C ASP A 267 -11.11 28.92 -35.79
N ASP A 268 -10.19 28.97 -36.76
CA ASP A 268 -9.11 29.96 -36.88
C ASP A 268 -8.22 29.59 -38.08
N ALA A 269 -8.77 29.75 -39.27
CA ALA A 269 -7.99 29.85 -40.51
C ALA A 269 -8.14 31.27 -41.04
N ALA A 270 -7.13 32.11 -40.79
CA ALA A 270 -6.56 33.15 -41.66
C ALA A 270 -6.11 34.39 -40.87
N ALA A 271 -4.86 34.40 -40.43
CA ALA A 271 -4.06 35.62 -40.38
C ALA A 271 -2.64 35.30 -40.87
N SER A 272 -2.20 36.07 -41.85
CA SER A 272 -1.01 35.88 -42.67
C SER A 272 0.31 36.01 -41.91
N MET A 273 1.30 35.29 -42.42
CA MET A 273 2.70 35.23 -42.01
C MET A 273 3.40 36.59 -41.80
N SER A 274 4.26 36.63 -40.78
CA SER A 274 5.61 37.18 -40.91
C SER A 274 6.58 36.38 -40.02
N SER A 275 7.66 35.87 -40.60
CA SER A 275 8.70 35.13 -39.88
C SER A 275 9.58 36.05 -39.04
N PRO A 276 10.07 35.57 -37.89
CA PRO A 276 11.47 35.81 -37.56
C PRO A 276 12.20 34.51 -37.15
N GLN A 277 13.27 34.24 -37.90
CA GLN A 277 14.62 33.95 -37.43
C GLN A 277 14.85 32.78 -36.44
N GLY A 278 15.36 31.69 -37.02
CA GLY A 278 16.48 30.85 -36.58
C GLY A 278 16.79 30.75 -35.08
N ILE A 279 16.50 29.58 -34.52
CA ILE A 279 17.09 29.12 -33.26
C ILE A 279 18.50 28.56 -33.56
N PRO A 280 19.56 29.00 -32.87
CA PRO A 280 20.92 28.52 -33.09
C PRO A 280 21.08 27.06 -32.65
N LYS A 281 21.85 26.30 -33.43
CA LYS A 281 22.31 24.94 -33.06
C LYS A 281 23.20 25.04 -31.82
N ALA A 282 22.93 24.25 -30.80
CA ALA A 282 23.84 24.06 -29.68
C ALA A 282 24.97 23.11 -30.12
N ASP A 283 26.21 23.55 -29.92
CA ASP A 283 27.41 22.76 -30.18
C ASP A 283 27.56 21.62 -29.15
N PRO A 284 28.14 20.47 -29.56
CA PRO A 284 28.37 19.35 -28.66
C PRO A 284 29.51 19.67 -27.68
N VAL A 285 29.27 19.41 -26.40
CA VAL A 285 30.29 19.48 -25.34
C VAL A 285 31.25 18.29 -25.49
N GLU A 286 32.53 18.62 -25.60
CA GLU A 286 33.66 17.70 -25.55
C GLU A 286 33.73 17.01 -24.18
N VAL A 287 33.64 15.67 -24.15
CA VAL A 287 34.05 14.86 -23.00
C VAL A 287 35.31 14.12 -23.41
N ALA A 288 36.44 14.55 -22.86
CA ALA A 288 37.71 13.87 -23.02
C ALA A 288 37.65 12.47 -22.40
N ALA A 289 37.98 11.48 -23.21
CA ALA A 289 38.09 10.08 -22.82
C ALA A 289 39.42 9.82 -22.09
N CYS A 290 39.39 8.90 -21.12
CA CYS A 290 40.56 8.10 -20.76
C CYS A 290 40.16 6.63 -20.94
N VAL A 291 40.77 5.98 -21.93
CA VAL A 291 40.48 4.59 -22.37
C VAL A 291 41.60 3.66 -21.91
N ALA A 292 41.21 2.48 -21.41
CA ALA A 292 41.83 1.18 -21.67
C ALA A 292 40.81 0.12 -21.20
N GLY A 293 40.01 -0.50 -22.07
CA GLY A 293 40.33 -1.63 -22.98
C GLY A 293 39.82 -2.94 -22.30
N LEU A 294 39.13 -3.91 -22.87
CA LEU A 294 38.61 -4.30 -24.20
C LEU A 294 37.14 -4.75 -23.95
N GLY A 295 36.14 -4.51 -24.80
CA GLY A 295 35.98 -5.04 -26.16
C GLY A 295 35.21 -6.38 -26.17
N VAL A 296 33.89 -6.33 -26.33
CA VAL A 296 33.07 -7.03 -27.36
C VAL A 296 31.60 -6.63 -27.16
N VAL A 297 31.02 -6.04 -28.19
CA VAL A 297 29.57 -5.79 -28.36
C VAL A 297 29.05 -6.83 -29.36
N LEU A 298 27.91 -7.43 -29.05
CA LEU A 298 26.98 -7.96 -30.05
C LEU A 298 25.55 -7.62 -29.61
N TYR A 299 24.82 -7.02 -30.55
CA TYR A 299 23.51 -6.39 -30.42
C TYR A 299 22.34 -7.36 -30.56
N ALA A 300 21.18 -6.85 -30.10
CA ALA A 300 19.82 -7.02 -30.63
C ALA A 300 18.95 -8.16 -30.04
N VAL A 301 17.63 -8.02 -29.81
CA VAL A 301 16.68 -6.90 -29.91
C VAL A 301 15.34 -7.38 -29.28
N THR A 302 14.70 -6.48 -28.53
CA THR A 302 13.24 -6.30 -28.30
C THR A 302 12.34 -7.33 -27.59
N LYS A 303 11.49 -6.71 -26.75
CA LYS A 303 10.06 -6.97 -26.49
C LYS A 303 9.73 -8.21 -25.67
N LEU A 304 9.16 -7.98 -24.49
CA LEU A 304 7.70 -7.93 -24.32
C LEU A 304 7.32 -7.40 -22.92
N PRO A 305 6.11 -6.83 -22.78
CA PRO A 305 5.51 -6.36 -21.55
C PRO A 305 4.97 -7.57 -20.77
N PHE A 306 4.99 -7.51 -19.44
CA PHE A 306 4.16 -8.39 -18.62
C PHE A 306 3.34 -7.55 -17.66
N ALA A 307 2.21 -7.08 -18.19
CA ALA A 307 0.97 -7.05 -17.45
C ALA A 307 0.15 -8.25 -17.97
N GLN A 308 -0.02 -9.27 -17.13
CA GLN A 308 -1.15 -10.18 -17.23
C GLN A 308 -1.34 -10.86 -15.88
N SER A 309 -2.59 -10.77 -15.42
CA SER A 309 -3.13 -11.19 -14.15
C SER A 309 -3.12 -12.70 -13.91
N ILE A 310 -3.46 -13.03 -12.64
CA ILE A 310 -3.86 -14.32 -12.04
C ILE A 310 -2.70 -15.14 -11.48
#